data_AF-A0A803NS98-F1
#
_entry.id   AF-A0A803NS98-F1
#
_cell.length_a   1.000
_cell.length_b   1.000
_cell.length_c   1.000
_cell.angle_alpha   90.00
_cell.angle_beta   90.00
_cell.angle_gamma   90.00
#
_symmetry.space_group_name_H-M   'P 1'
#
loop_
_entity.id
_entity.type
_entity.pdbx_description
1 polymer ?
#
loop_
_entity_poly.entity_id
_entity_poly.type
_entity_poly.pdbx_seq_one_letter_code
_entity_poly.pdbx_strand_id
1 'polypeptide(L)'
;MCGDVTNWDEETYRETILKDREIQTRTVFRTAWAPSQNPNPDSIVVASSDGSLGSYSISSIISDLPLGLGNAKAPHYFEAEPECFLQGHEGPLYDVKFYGDGEDALLLSCGDDGRIRGWRWKDCTESDVPIPLQGKHMRPILDLVNPQHKGPWGALSPVPENNAIAVNTLSGSIYAAAGILVLIVGMWRLVK
;
A
#
# COMPACT_ATOMS: atom_id res chain seq x y z
N MET A 1 -26.97 -30.36 12.24
CA MET A 1 -27.75 -29.50 13.15
C MET A 1 -27.52 -28.08 12.68
N CYS A 2 -28.53 -27.46 12.06
CA CYS A 2 -28.42 -26.17 11.38
C CYS A 2 -29.27 -25.15 12.14
N GLY A 3 -28.68 -23.98 12.43
CA GLY A 3 -29.40 -22.73 12.70
C GLY A 3 -30.12 -22.64 14.04
N ASP A 4 -29.38 -22.56 15.15
CA ASP A 4 -29.86 -21.78 16.28
C ASP A 4 -29.55 -20.31 15.98
N VAL A 5 -30.61 -19.50 15.83
CA VAL A 5 -30.54 -18.10 15.39
C VAL A 5 -30.81 -17.14 16.56
N THR A 6 -30.94 -17.66 17.78
CA THR A 6 -31.29 -16.86 18.96
C THR A 6 -30.17 -15.91 19.41
N ASN A 7 -28.92 -16.21 19.03
CA ASN A 7 -27.73 -15.40 19.29
C ASN A 7 -27.16 -14.76 18.01
N TRP A 8 -27.99 -14.46 17.01
CA TRP A 8 -27.52 -13.80 15.79
C TRP A 8 -27.09 -12.36 16.08
N ASP A 9 -25.82 -12.08 15.84
CA ASP A 9 -25.23 -10.75 15.92
C ASP A 9 -25.14 -10.16 14.50
N GLU A 10 -26.03 -9.21 14.23
CA GLU A 10 -26.07 -8.52 12.94
C GLU A 10 -24.76 -7.79 12.62
N GLU A 11 -24.13 -7.17 13.63
CA GLU A 11 -22.94 -6.36 13.42
C GLU A 11 -21.76 -7.26 13.06
N THR A 12 -21.54 -8.33 13.84
CA THR A 12 -20.49 -9.32 13.56
C THR A 12 -20.69 -9.97 12.18
N TYR A 13 -21.93 -10.32 11.83
CA TYR A 13 -22.22 -10.90 10.51
C TYR A 13 -21.95 -9.90 9.37
N ARG A 14 -22.40 -8.64 9.52
CA ARG A 14 -22.16 -7.57 8.55
C ARG A 14 -20.67 -7.32 8.37
N GLU A 15 -19.91 -7.20 9.47
CA GLU A 15 -18.46 -7.02 9.44
C GLU A 15 -17.76 -8.17 8.72
N THR A 16 -18.20 -9.41 8.94
CA THR A 16 -17.62 -10.60 8.28
C THR A 16 -17.84 -10.54 6.77
N ILE A 17 -19.07 -10.25 6.33
CA ILE A 17 -19.38 -10.14 4.89
C ILE A 17 -18.62 -8.97 4.24
N LEU A 18 -18.46 -7.85 4.95
CA LEU A 18 -17.69 -6.71 4.46
C LEU A 18 -16.22 -7.08 4.30
N LYS A 19 -15.59 -7.72 5.29
CA LYS A 19 -14.20 -8.18 5.21
C LYS A 19 -13.98 -9.19 4.08
N ASP A 20 -14.85 -10.19 3.97
CA ASP A 20 -14.76 -11.20 2.90
C ASP A 20 -14.85 -10.56 1.51
N ARG A 21 -15.76 -9.59 1.34
CA ARG A 21 -15.91 -8.87 0.08
C ARG A 21 -14.74 -7.94 -0.19
N GLU A 22 -14.26 -7.21 0.81
CA GLU A 22 -13.14 -6.30 0.69
C GLU A 22 -11.88 -7.03 0.21
N ILE A 23 -11.58 -8.20 0.78
CA ILE A 23 -10.46 -9.05 0.34
C ILE A 23 -10.67 -9.50 -1.12
N GLN A 24 -11.88 -9.93 -1.49
CA GLN A 24 -12.19 -10.42 -2.83
C GLN A 24 -12.22 -9.34 -3.92
N THR A 25 -12.53 -8.09 -3.55
CA THR A 25 -12.65 -6.97 -4.49
C THR A 25 -11.46 -6.03 -4.46
N ARG A 26 -10.45 -6.31 -3.62
CA ARG A 26 -9.28 -5.45 -3.50
C ARG A 26 -8.54 -5.37 -4.84
N THR A 27 -8.40 -4.15 -5.32
CA THR A 27 -7.69 -3.89 -6.57
C THR A 27 -6.25 -3.50 -6.25
N VAL A 28 -5.31 -4.12 -6.97
CA VAL A 28 -3.91 -3.72 -6.96
C VAL A 28 -3.70 -2.65 -8.03
N PHE A 29 -3.33 -1.44 -7.61
CA PHE A 29 -3.07 -0.33 -8.52
C PHE A 29 -1.62 -0.31 -9.01
N ARG A 30 -0.69 -0.69 -8.14
CA ARG A 30 0.73 -0.67 -8.46
C ARG A 30 1.48 -1.80 -7.76
N THR A 31 2.50 -2.29 -8.43
CA THR A 31 3.54 -3.10 -7.81
C THR A 31 4.93 -2.51 -8.06
N ALA A 32 5.86 -2.79 -7.14
CA ALA A 32 7.26 -2.43 -7.28
C ALA A 32 8.14 -3.52 -6.66
N TRP A 33 9.23 -3.89 -7.32
CA TRP A 33 10.23 -4.75 -6.72
C TRP A 33 11.03 -3.99 -5.67
N ALA A 34 11.22 -4.61 -4.51
CA ALA A 34 12.10 -4.08 -3.49
C ALA A 34 13.55 -4.05 -4.01
N PRO A 35 14.32 -3.00 -3.67
CA PRO A 35 15.73 -2.94 -4.05
C PRO A 35 16.49 -4.08 -3.38
N SER A 36 17.29 -4.79 -4.17
CA SER A 36 18.11 -5.90 -3.70
C SER A 36 19.50 -5.82 -4.33
N GLN A 37 20.52 -6.21 -3.55
CA GLN A 37 21.88 -6.42 -4.08
C GLN A 37 21.95 -7.68 -4.96
N ASN A 38 20.97 -8.58 -4.82
CA ASN A 38 20.82 -9.74 -5.69
C ASN A 38 20.23 -9.29 -7.03
N PRO A 39 20.79 -9.72 -8.18
CA PRO A 39 20.19 -9.45 -9.49
C PRO A 39 18.75 -9.95 -9.63
N ASN A 40 18.33 -10.90 -8.78
CA ASN A 40 16.95 -11.38 -8.71
C ASN A 40 16.31 -10.88 -7.40
N PRO A 41 15.48 -9.82 -7.46
CA PRO A 41 14.75 -9.36 -6.28
C PRO A 41 13.69 -10.40 -5.88
N ASP A 42 13.50 -10.59 -4.58
CA ASP A 42 12.55 -11.57 -4.04
C ASP A 42 11.25 -10.93 -3.53
N SER A 43 11.35 -9.75 -2.92
CA SER A 43 10.20 -9.06 -2.33
C SER A 43 9.52 -8.12 -3.33
N ILE A 44 8.20 -8.24 -3.45
CA ILE A 44 7.35 -7.32 -4.22
C ILE A 44 6.47 -6.52 -3.27
N VAL A 45 6.41 -5.21 -3.50
CA VAL A 45 5.52 -4.30 -2.79
C VAL A 45 4.28 -4.04 -3.64
N VAL A 46 3.13 -4.00 -2.98
CA VAL A 46 1.80 -3.88 -3.58
C VAL A 46 1.08 -2.66 -2.99
N ALA A 47 0.51 -1.85 -3.87
CA ALA A 47 -0.38 -0.72 -3.58
C ALA A 47 -1.83 -1.11 -3.84
N SER A 48 -2.69 -0.92 -2.84
CA SER A 48 -4.06 -1.45 -2.85
C SER A 48 -5.14 -0.37 -2.79
N SER A 49 -6.35 -0.73 -3.22
CA SER A 49 -7.52 0.16 -3.24
C SER A 49 -8.08 0.57 -1.89
N ASP A 50 -7.73 -0.15 -0.83
CA ASP A 50 -8.07 0.15 0.57
C ASP A 50 -7.09 1.13 1.23
N GLY A 51 -6.10 1.64 0.48
CA GLY A 51 -5.06 2.53 1.02
C GLY A 51 -3.92 1.80 1.72
N SER A 52 -3.93 0.47 1.67
CA SER A 52 -2.88 -0.35 2.26
C SER A 52 -1.70 -0.56 1.31
N LEU A 53 -0.55 -0.80 1.94
CA LEU A 53 0.68 -1.23 1.30
C LEU A 53 1.12 -2.55 1.90
N GLY A 54 1.37 -3.54 1.05
CA GLY A 54 1.80 -4.88 1.45
C GLY A 54 3.13 -5.26 0.80
N SER A 55 4.01 -5.93 1.53
CA SER A 55 5.21 -6.60 0.99
C SER A 55 5.01 -8.09 0.96
N TYR A 56 5.47 -8.77 -0.09
CA TYR A 56 5.35 -10.21 -0.27
C TYR A 56 6.68 -10.79 -0.78
N SER A 57 7.18 -11.85 -0.13
CA SER A 57 8.28 -12.66 -0.68
C SER A 57 7.75 -13.70 -1.65
N ILE A 58 8.27 -13.68 -2.87
CA ILE A 58 7.93 -14.68 -3.89
C ILE A 58 8.46 -16.05 -3.49
N SER A 59 9.66 -16.13 -2.92
CA SER A 59 10.23 -17.40 -2.44
C SER A 59 9.36 -18.02 -1.34
N SER A 60 8.86 -17.24 -0.39
CA SER A 60 7.94 -17.72 0.66
C SER A 60 6.65 -18.25 0.06
N ILE A 61 6.00 -17.48 -0.83
CA ILE A 61 4.77 -17.91 -1.51
C ILE A 61 4.97 -19.23 -2.28
N ILE A 62 6.07 -19.33 -3.05
CA ILE A 62 6.40 -20.54 -3.83
C ILE A 62 6.71 -21.73 -2.91
N SER A 63 7.30 -21.51 -1.75
CA SER A 63 7.61 -22.58 -0.79
C SER A 63 6.35 -23.15 -0.15
N ASP A 64 5.35 -22.30 0.10
CA ASP A 64 4.09 -22.70 0.71
C ASP A 64 3.09 -23.30 -0.29
N LEU A 65 3.37 -23.19 -1.59
CA LEU A 65 2.57 -23.79 -2.64
C LEU A 65 2.63 -25.33 -2.53
N PRO A 66 1.48 -26.03 -2.40
CA PRO A 66 1.48 -27.48 -2.35
C PRO A 66 2.08 -28.05 -3.65
N LEU A 67 3.06 -28.94 -3.51
CA LEU A 67 3.72 -29.65 -4.61
C LEU A 67 2.68 -30.46 -5.41
N GLY A 68 2.08 -29.84 -6.43
CA GLY A 68 0.97 -30.46 -7.17
C GLY A 68 0.15 -29.49 -8.00
N LEU A 69 0.79 -28.59 -8.77
CA LEU A 69 0.14 -27.78 -9.82
C LEU A 69 -0.26 -28.64 -11.05
N GLY A 70 -0.86 -29.80 -10.79
CA GLY A 70 -1.32 -30.76 -11.77
C GLY A 70 -2.77 -31.15 -11.47
N ASN A 71 -3.69 -30.50 -12.18
CA ASN A 71 -5.09 -30.87 -12.38
C ASN A 71 -6.10 -30.70 -11.23
N ALA A 72 -7.10 -29.85 -11.54
CA ALA A 72 -8.53 -29.99 -11.30
C ALA A 72 -9.01 -30.21 -9.84
N LYS A 73 -9.62 -29.15 -9.30
CA LYS A 73 -10.53 -29.11 -8.12
C LYS A 73 -9.90 -28.81 -6.75
N ALA A 74 -8.99 -27.84 -6.66
CA ALA A 74 -8.75 -27.16 -5.39
C ALA A 74 -9.52 -25.82 -5.38
N PRO A 75 -10.57 -25.64 -4.55
CA PRO A 75 -11.23 -24.35 -4.35
C PRO A 75 -10.51 -23.48 -3.32
N HIS A 76 -9.34 -23.90 -2.82
CA HIS A 76 -8.54 -23.09 -1.91
C HIS A 76 -7.78 -22.05 -2.74
N TYR A 77 -8.39 -20.87 -2.87
CA TYR A 77 -7.66 -19.65 -3.19
C TYR A 77 -6.50 -19.55 -2.21
N PHE A 78 -5.27 -19.63 -2.73
CA PHE A 78 -4.09 -19.43 -1.91
C PHE A 78 -3.97 -17.93 -1.66
N GLU A 79 -4.31 -17.50 -0.46
CA GLU A 79 -4.17 -16.11 -0.04
C GLU A 79 -2.72 -15.89 0.39
N ALA A 80 -1.99 -15.07 -0.37
CA ALA A 80 -0.63 -14.73 -0.02
C ALA A 80 -0.65 -13.84 1.24
N GLU A 81 0.07 -14.26 2.28
CA GLU A 81 0.25 -13.43 3.47
C GLU A 81 1.39 -12.42 3.22
N PRO A 82 1.18 -11.13 3.54
CA PRO A 82 2.22 -10.14 3.41
C PRO A 82 3.26 -10.26 4.54
N GLU A 83 4.54 -10.11 4.23
CA GLU A 83 5.63 -10.01 5.21
C GLU A 83 5.57 -8.69 5.98
N CYS A 84 5.07 -7.64 5.34
CA CYS A 84 4.83 -6.34 5.94
C CYS A 84 3.51 -5.76 5.48
N PHE A 85 2.74 -5.18 6.40
CA PHE A 85 1.48 -4.51 6.10
C PHE A 85 1.39 -3.13 6.73
N LEU A 86 1.09 -2.13 5.90
CA LEU A 86 0.99 -0.73 6.29
C LEU A 86 -0.36 -0.14 5.87
N GLN A 87 -1.11 0.42 6.80
CA GLN A 87 -2.26 1.27 6.46
C GLN A 87 -1.74 2.69 6.24
N GLY A 88 -1.42 2.99 4.97
CA GLY A 88 -0.72 4.21 4.63
C GLY A 88 -1.66 5.38 4.36
N HIS A 89 -2.76 5.15 3.66
CA HIS A 89 -3.61 6.20 3.11
C HIS A 89 -5.09 6.01 3.49
N GLU A 90 -5.81 7.13 3.57
CA GLU A 90 -7.28 7.14 3.64
C GLU A 90 -7.82 7.09 2.20
N GLY A 91 -8.36 5.95 1.79
CA GLY A 91 -8.74 5.70 0.40
C GLY A 91 -7.61 5.14 -0.46
N PRO A 92 -7.84 4.93 -1.77
CA PRO A 92 -6.93 4.21 -2.66
C PRO A 92 -5.48 4.69 -2.65
N LEU A 93 -4.55 3.74 -2.59
CA LEU A 93 -3.12 3.96 -2.80
C LEU A 93 -2.80 3.71 -4.28
N TYR A 94 -2.52 4.76 -5.03
CA TYR A 94 -2.40 4.69 -6.49
C TYR A 94 -1.00 4.34 -6.99
N ASP A 95 0.05 4.78 -6.31
CA ASP A 95 1.42 4.54 -6.76
C ASP A 95 2.40 4.33 -5.60
N VAL A 96 3.41 3.50 -5.88
CA VAL A 96 4.55 3.24 -5.00
C VAL A 96 5.86 3.30 -5.77
N LYS A 97 6.89 3.87 -5.15
CA LYS A 97 8.24 3.99 -5.74
C LYS A 97 9.31 3.89 -4.68
N PHE A 98 10.40 3.20 -4.97
CA PHE A 98 11.60 3.25 -4.16
C PHE A 98 12.47 4.45 -4.54
N TYR A 99 12.98 5.14 -3.54
CA TYR A 99 13.98 6.19 -3.67
C TYR A 99 15.26 5.75 -2.96
N GLY A 100 16.34 5.61 -3.73
CA GLY A 100 17.61 5.05 -3.28
C GLY A 100 17.70 3.54 -3.48
N ASP A 101 18.88 3.00 -3.22
CA ASP A 101 19.20 1.59 -3.41
C ASP A 101 19.51 0.92 -2.05
N GLY A 102 19.26 -0.38 -1.95
CA GLY A 102 19.56 -1.19 -0.77
C GLY A 102 18.54 -1.10 0.38
N GLU A 103 18.94 -1.57 1.55
CA GLU A 103 18.07 -1.74 2.73
C GLU A 103 17.60 -0.41 3.33
N ASP A 104 18.39 0.66 3.18
CA ASP A 104 18.06 2.01 3.63
C ASP A 104 17.20 2.81 2.63
N ALA A 105 16.68 2.17 1.59
CA ALA A 105 15.82 2.82 0.61
C ALA A 105 14.54 3.40 1.25
N LEU A 106 14.06 4.49 0.67
CA LEU A 106 12.81 5.12 1.05
C LEU A 106 11.70 4.59 0.13
N LEU A 107 10.70 3.92 0.69
CA LEU A 107 9.49 3.54 -0.02
C LEU A 107 8.51 4.72 0.02
N LEU A 108 8.22 5.28 -1.14
CA LEU A 108 7.25 6.36 -1.31
C LEU A 108 5.90 5.77 -1.72
N SER A 109 4.82 6.30 -1.15
CA SER A 109 3.44 5.98 -1.49
C SER A 109 2.61 7.24 -1.70
N CYS A 110 1.64 7.20 -2.61
CA CYS A 110 0.65 8.26 -2.76
C CYS A 110 -0.75 7.73 -3.07
N GLY A 111 -1.77 8.54 -2.77
CA GLY A 111 -3.15 8.11 -2.92
C GLY A 111 -4.18 9.24 -2.96
N ASP A 112 -5.44 8.83 -2.79
CA ASP A 112 -6.65 9.66 -2.86
C ASP A 112 -6.70 10.73 -1.75
N ASP A 113 -6.12 10.45 -0.59
CA ASP A 113 -5.99 11.43 0.51
C ASP A 113 -5.09 12.64 0.18
N GLY A 114 -4.54 12.72 -1.03
CA GLY A 114 -3.72 13.82 -1.53
C GLY A 114 -2.39 13.95 -0.81
N ARG A 115 -1.93 12.86 -0.18
CA ARG A 115 -0.67 12.79 0.53
C ARG A 115 0.37 11.99 -0.24
N ILE A 116 1.63 12.31 0.01
CA ILE A 116 2.78 11.49 -0.36
C ILE A 116 3.46 11.13 0.94
N ARG A 117 3.49 9.83 1.26
CA ARG A 117 4.15 9.32 2.46
C ARG A 117 5.42 8.61 2.08
N GLY A 118 6.43 8.71 2.94
CA GLY A 118 7.69 7.98 2.82
C GLY A 118 7.91 7.09 4.02
N TRP A 119 8.28 5.84 3.75
CA TRP A 119 8.49 4.78 4.72
C TRP A 119 9.93 4.29 4.58
N ARG A 120 10.59 4.04 5.70
CA ARG A 120 11.92 3.45 5.69
C ARG A 120 11.77 1.96 5.37
N TRP A 121 12.37 1.50 4.28
CA TRP A 121 12.16 0.13 3.79
C TRP A 121 12.60 -0.93 4.80
N LYS A 122 13.76 -0.73 5.45
CA LYS A 122 14.20 -1.66 6.50
C LYS A 122 13.22 -1.84 7.66
N ASP A 123 12.40 -0.82 7.98
CA ASP A 123 11.40 -0.97 9.03
C ASP A 123 10.30 -1.96 8.59
N CYS A 124 10.08 -2.14 7.29
CA CYS A 124 9.17 -3.16 6.76
C CYS A 124 9.79 -4.57 6.81
N THR A 125 11.11 -4.70 6.63
CA THR A 125 11.80 -6.00 6.59
C THR A 125 12.21 -6.50 7.98
N GLU A 126 12.43 -5.61 8.94
CA GLU A 126 12.94 -5.92 10.28
C GLU A 126 11.87 -5.77 11.39
N SER A 127 10.60 -5.59 11.04
CA SER A 127 9.56 -5.35 12.05
C SER A 127 9.24 -6.62 12.85
N ASP A 128 9.56 -6.59 14.15
CA ASP A 128 9.18 -7.62 15.13
C ASP A 128 7.67 -7.61 15.48
N VAL A 129 6.91 -6.64 14.96
CA VAL A 129 5.48 -6.51 15.26
C VAL A 129 4.68 -7.47 14.37
N PRO A 130 3.71 -8.23 14.92
CA PRO A 130 2.82 -9.06 14.11
C PRO A 130 2.11 -8.25 13.02
N ILE A 131 2.04 -8.79 11.81
CA ILE A 131 1.45 -8.16 10.60
C ILE A 131 0.10 -7.45 10.86
N PRO A 132 -0.87 -8.03 11.62
CA PRO A 132 -2.15 -7.35 11.87
C PRO A 132 -2.04 -6.06 12.69
N LEU A 133 -0.94 -5.88 13.44
CA LEU A 133 -0.69 -4.73 14.28
C LEU A 133 0.25 -3.70 13.62
N GLN A 134 1.07 -4.13 12.64
CA GLN A 134 2.03 -3.24 11.96
C GLN A 134 1.39 -2.00 11.34
N GLY A 135 0.21 -2.18 10.72
CA GLY A 135 -0.48 -1.09 10.01
C GLY A 135 -0.81 0.14 10.84
N LYS A 136 -0.86 0.02 12.18
CA LYS A 136 -1.13 1.15 13.10
C LYS A 136 0.13 1.73 13.76
N HIS A 137 1.23 0.98 13.79
CA HIS A 137 2.40 1.32 14.58
C HIS A 137 3.52 1.99 13.78
N MET A 138 3.60 1.72 12.49
CA MET A 138 4.61 2.36 11.64
C MET A 138 4.16 3.76 11.23
N ARG A 139 5.02 4.75 11.50
CA ARG A 139 4.79 6.15 11.14
C ARG A 139 5.62 6.52 9.92
N PRO A 140 5.06 7.29 8.97
CA PRO A 140 5.84 7.75 7.84
C PRO A 140 6.94 8.70 8.31
N ILE A 141 8.13 8.57 7.73
CA ILE A 141 9.27 9.48 7.96
C ILE A 141 9.17 10.75 7.11
N LEU A 142 8.32 10.71 6.07
CA LEU A 142 7.98 11.84 5.21
C LEU A 142 6.47 11.86 5.04
N ASP A 143 5.82 13.01 5.25
CA ASP A 143 4.38 13.19 5.04
C ASP A 143 4.16 14.54 4.35
N LEU A 144 4.03 14.50 3.03
CA LEU A 144 3.79 15.67 2.19
C LEU A 144 2.31 15.73 1.84
N VAL A 145 1.72 16.92 1.91
CA VAL A 145 0.31 17.15 1.59
C VAL A 145 0.24 18.12 0.42
N ASN A 146 -0.57 17.81 -0.58
CA ASN A 146 -0.81 18.74 -1.66
C ASN A 146 -1.43 20.05 -1.14
N PRO A 147 -0.95 21.21 -1.62
CA PRO A 147 -1.48 22.49 -1.17
C PRO A 147 -2.94 22.64 -1.60
N GLN A 148 -3.79 23.09 -0.67
CA GLN A 148 -5.18 23.46 -0.94
C GLN A 148 -5.30 24.97 -1.02
N HIS A 149 -6.08 25.44 -1.99
CA HIS A 149 -6.37 26.86 -2.14
C HIS A 149 -7.50 27.26 -1.18
N LYS A 150 -7.33 28.39 -0.48
CA LYS A 150 -8.37 28.98 0.36
C LYS A 150 -9.20 29.98 -0.44
N GLY A 151 -10.48 29.68 -0.64
CA GLY A 151 -11.47 30.58 -1.22
C GLY A 151 -12.05 31.57 -0.20
N PRO A 152 -13.01 32.41 -0.66
CA PRO A 152 -13.76 33.31 0.20
C PRO A 152 -14.36 32.59 1.41
N TRP A 153 -14.43 33.27 2.55
CA TRP A 153 -14.92 32.73 3.82
C TRP A 153 -14.17 31.49 4.33
N GLY A 154 -12.94 31.25 3.87
CA GLY A 154 -12.11 30.14 4.33
C GLY A 154 -12.45 28.78 3.71
N ALA A 155 -13.27 28.74 2.66
CA ALA A 155 -13.55 27.52 1.92
C ALA A 155 -12.25 26.91 1.40
N LEU A 156 -12.06 25.59 1.54
CA LEU A 156 -10.90 24.90 0.97
C LEU A 156 -11.27 24.30 -0.38
N SER A 157 -10.38 24.41 -1.37
CA SER A 157 -10.49 23.61 -2.58
C SER A 157 -10.40 22.12 -2.24
N PRO A 158 -10.97 21.21 -3.05
CA PRO A 158 -10.76 19.77 -2.89
C PRO A 158 -9.27 19.45 -2.77
N VAL A 159 -8.93 18.44 -1.95
CA VAL A 159 -7.56 17.93 -1.92
C VAL A 159 -7.33 17.25 -3.27
N PRO A 160 -6.34 17.68 -4.07
CA PRO A 160 -6.05 16.95 -5.28
C PRO A 160 -5.39 15.63 -4.89
N GLU A 161 -5.99 14.53 -5.33
CA GLU A 161 -5.42 13.18 -5.26
C GLU A 161 -4.04 13.12 -5.90
N ASN A 162 -3.19 12.20 -5.48
CA ASN A 162 -1.90 11.93 -6.11
C ASN A 162 -1.95 10.61 -6.86
N ASN A 163 -1.87 10.68 -8.19
CA ASN A 163 -2.06 9.52 -9.07
C ASN A 163 -0.76 8.82 -9.47
N ALA A 164 0.37 9.53 -9.44
CA ALA A 164 1.67 8.94 -9.76
C ALA A 164 2.83 9.68 -9.08
N ILE A 165 3.89 8.93 -8.77
CA ILE A 165 5.16 9.43 -8.28
C ILE A 165 6.26 9.08 -9.29
N ALA A 166 7.18 10.02 -9.52
CA ALA A 166 8.46 9.74 -10.16
C ALA A 166 9.60 10.21 -9.25
N VAL A 167 10.72 9.48 -9.29
CA VAL A 167 11.89 9.75 -8.47
C VAL A 167 13.10 10.00 -9.36
N ASN A 168 13.93 10.96 -8.96
CA ASN A 168 15.26 11.17 -9.53
C ASN A 168 16.27 11.10 -8.38
N THR A 169 16.93 9.95 -8.26
CA THR A 169 17.92 9.67 -7.22
C THR A 169 19.21 10.48 -7.40
N LEU A 170 19.57 10.83 -8.64
CA LEU A 170 20.76 11.63 -8.94
C LEU A 170 20.59 13.09 -8.47
N SER A 171 19.41 13.68 -8.69
CA SER A 171 19.14 15.07 -8.29
C SER A 171 18.56 15.21 -6.89
N GLY A 172 18.12 14.10 -6.29
CA GLY A 172 17.41 14.08 -5.02
C GLY A 172 16.00 14.69 -5.09
N SER A 173 15.30 14.45 -6.21
CA SER A 173 13.98 15.04 -6.46
C SER A 173 12.89 13.98 -6.51
N ILE A 174 11.71 14.34 -6.03
CA ILE A 174 10.46 13.56 -6.15
C ILE A 174 9.45 14.42 -6.91
N TYR A 175 8.80 13.82 -7.88
CA TYR A 175 7.76 14.44 -8.69
C TYR A 175 6.46 13.72 -8.42
N ALA A 176 5.37 14.48 -8.34
CA ALA A 176 4.03 13.92 -8.17
C ALA A 176 3.09 14.50 -9.23
N ALA A 177 2.31 13.63 -9.84
CA ALA A 177 1.19 14.02 -10.68
C ALA A 177 -0.08 13.99 -9.82
N ALA A 178 -0.64 15.18 -9.59
CA ALA A 178 -1.80 15.37 -8.74
C ALA A 178 -3.01 15.88 -9.54
N GLY A 179 -4.22 15.52 -9.10
CA GLY A 179 -5.47 16.11 -9.59
C GLY A 179 -6.46 15.10 -10.19
N ILE A 180 -7.73 15.49 -10.11
CA ILE A 180 -8.91 14.66 -10.42
C ILE A 180 -9.33 14.75 -11.91
N LEU A 181 -9.07 15.89 -12.56
CA LEU A 181 -9.46 16.17 -13.96
C LEU A 181 -8.42 17.03 -14.72
N VAL A 182 -7.57 17.75 -14.00
CA VAL A 182 -6.48 18.58 -14.53
C VAL A 182 -5.19 18.12 -13.88
N LEU A 183 -4.21 17.76 -14.71
CA LEU A 183 -2.89 17.31 -14.25
C LEU A 183 -2.13 18.49 -13.64
N ILE A 184 -1.99 18.51 -12.32
CA ILE A 184 -1.10 19.42 -11.59
C ILE A 184 0.20 18.64 -11.36
N VAL A 185 1.29 19.06 -12.02
CA VAL A 185 2.63 18.50 -11.75
C VAL A 185 3.24 19.25 -10.58
N GLY A 186 3.31 18.59 -9.42
CA GLY A 186 4.04 19.08 -8.26
C GLY A 186 5.49 18.58 -8.30
N MET A 187 6.45 19.47 -8.03
CA MET A 187 7.85 19.11 -7.85
C MET A 187 8.24 19.31 -6.38
N TRP A 188 8.68 18.24 -5.74
CA TRP A 188 9.20 18.26 -4.38
C TRP A 188 10.69 17.97 -4.42
N ARG A 189 11.51 18.85 -3.84
CA ARG A 189 12.95 18.63 -3.74
C ARG A 189 13.28 18.23 -2.30
N LEU A 190 13.82 17.03 -2.12
CA LEU A 190 14.38 16.65 -0.83
C LEU A 190 15.76 17.30 -0.72
N VAL A 191 15.86 18.36 0.08
CA VAL A 191 17.16 18.94 0.43
C VAL A 191 17.67 18.16 1.64
N LYS A 192 18.80 17.48 1.48
CA LYS A 192 19.54 16.86 2.59
C LYS A 192 20.14 17.93 3.49
#